data_AF-A0A7C5QGC0-F1
#
_entry.id   AF-A0A7C5QGC0-F1
#
_cell.length_a   1.000
_cell.length_b   1.000
_cell.length_c   1.000
_cell.angle_alpha   90.00
_cell.angle_beta   90.00
_cell.angle_gamma   90.00
#
_symmetry.space_group_name_H-M   'P 1'
#
loop_
_entity.id
_entity.type
_entity.pdbx_description
1 polymer ?
#
loop_
_entity_poly.entity_id
_entity_poly.type
_entity_poly.pdbx_seq_one_letter_code
_entity_poly.pdbx_strand_id
1 'polypeptide(L)'
;MKNRNSSKVSNMKKPRYFHLNAGCGKIYKKGFINIDAFDTEVADIRCSVTSLPFKSGQFKNIECHHVLEHLGYIGAIYCLHEFFRILKTGGKVEIETPDIQSSFKKFLKYKSQASRSLILSWIFGISSPGLSHKILFPKLLLKKMLKNTGFTNIRFYKTRPHPLMEGISVVARKSKSKTAEIIATLHHLFIETGISDLNDHIGSLEIETKFFIRVNDFYQKKKDRKNIIMRNIVFSPSGVIQWCRAEEMVKGKINPLLKEGEKLSNILLKISFLSRLISLFEQKMDFPDAGGDLYELVFLKGFQIISILWGKTEKEIILTIEKELPLSKNIYNTHVFSKHFAEKLVKSLEAKGLKLFALEKYDEASAFLRKAINSGMCEYPALKAYASLYELAGKH
;
A
#
# COMPACT_ATOMS: atom_id res chain seq x y z
N MET A 1 25.34 50.36 27.79
CA MET A 1 24.56 49.99 29.00
C MET A 1 24.14 48.53 28.89
N LYS A 2 24.64 47.69 29.81
CA LYS A 2 24.18 46.29 29.99
C LYS A 2 22.81 46.30 30.67
N ASN A 3 21.85 45.53 30.17
CA ASN A 3 20.70 45.00 30.93
C ASN A 3 20.26 43.71 30.22
N ARG A 4 20.68 42.52 30.69
CA ARG A 4 20.05 41.71 31.77
C ARG A 4 18.56 41.47 31.55
N ASN A 5 18.26 40.41 30.80
CA ASN A 5 17.26 39.39 31.17
C ASN A 5 17.49 38.09 30.37
N SER A 6 18.72 37.60 30.46
CA SER A 6 19.12 36.24 30.09
C SER A 6 19.00 35.33 31.32
N SER A 7 17.78 35.01 31.77
CA SER A 7 17.56 33.99 32.81
C SER A 7 16.06 33.74 33.04
N LYS A 8 15.43 33.00 32.12
CA LYS A 8 14.21 32.19 32.38
C LYS A 8 13.86 31.30 31.17
N VAL A 9 14.85 30.60 30.61
CA VAL A 9 14.62 29.43 29.75
C VAL A 9 15.47 28.28 30.28
N SER A 10 15.22 27.91 31.53
CA SER A 10 15.85 26.75 32.15
C SER A 10 14.75 25.86 32.74
N ASN A 11 14.71 24.63 32.23
CA ASN A 11 13.96 23.47 32.74
C ASN A 11 12.45 23.35 32.45
N MET A 12 12.04 23.46 31.19
CA MET A 12 10.92 22.63 30.74
C MET A 12 11.44 21.20 30.48
N LYS A 13 11.22 20.29 31.44
CA LYS A 13 11.44 18.84 31.24
C LYS A 13 10.73 18.45 29.94
N LYS A 14 11.49 17.95 28.94
CA LYS A 14 10.92 17.34 27.73
C LYS A 14 9.78 16.40 28.16
N PRO A 15 8.56 16.51 27.61
CA PRO A 15 7.53 15.54 27.91
C PRO A 15 8.04 14.17 27.46
N ARG A 16 8.36 13.29 28.42
CA ARG A 16 8.68 11.88 28.16
C ARG A 16 7.36 11.13 27.96
N TYR A 17 6.56 11.52 26.98
CA TYR A 17 5.36 10.75 26.67
C TYR A 17 5.79 9.43 26.04
N PHE A 18 5.56 8.36 26.78
CA PHE A 18 5.85 6.98 26.37
C PHE A 18 4.62 6.27 25.80
N HIS A 19 3.49 6.97 25.71
CA HIS A 19 2.19 6.38 25.42
C HIS A 19 1.45 7.19 24.35
N LEU A 20 0.81 6.50 23.41
CA LEU A 20 0.02 7.08 22.32
C LEU A 20 -1.43 6.60 22.43
N ASN A 21 -2.37 7.53 22.37
CA ASN A 21 -3.80 7.26 22.20
C ASN A 21 -4.13 7.57 20.73
N ALA A 22 -4.23 6.53 19.92
CA ALA A 22 -4.35 6.61 18.47
C ALA A 22 -5.82 6.55 18.04
N GLY A 23 -6.30 7.63 17.41
CA GLY A 23 -7.71 7.86 17.09
C GLY A 23 -8.50 8.17 18.36
N CYS A 24 -8.12 9.25 19.05
CA CYS A 24 -8.68 9.59 20.35
C CYS A 24 -10.15 10.04 20.28
N GLY A 25 -10.65 10.45 19.11
CA GLY A 25 -11.94 11.12 18.99
C GLY A 25 -12.05 12.25 20.01
N LYS A 26 -13.15 12.27 20.76
CA LYS A 26 -13.42 13.25 21.83
C LYS A 26 -12.85 12.85 23.20
N ILE A 27 -12.06 11.78 23.30
CA ILE A 27 -11.56 11.25 24.57
C ILE A 27 -10.11 11.68 24.80
N TYR A 28 -9.92 12.69 25.67
CA TYR A 28 -8.58 13.09 26.09
C TYR A 28 -8.02 12.14 27.14
N LYS A 29 -6.84 11.56 26.89
CA LYS A 29 -6.14 10.71 27.86
C LYS A 29 -4.90 11.40 28.41
N LYS A 30 -4.99 11.87 29.66
CA LYS A 30 -3.86 12.49 30.36
C LYS A 30 -2.66 11.54 30.43
N GLY A 31 -1.47 12.05 30.09
CA GLY A 31 -0.22 11.27 30.10
C GLY A 31 0.05 10.50 28.80
N PHE A 32 -0.83 10.60 27.81
CA PHE A 32 -0.67 10.10 26.45
C PHE A 32 -0.49 11.28 25.50
N ILE A 33 0.17 11.06 24.37
CA ILE A 33 -0.06 11.90 23.19
C ILE A 33 -1.35 11.40 22.56
N ASN A 34 -2.32 12.28 22.35
CA ASN A 34 -3.61 11.98 21.74
C ASN A 34 -3.56 12.42 20.28
N ILE A 35 -3.91 11.52 19.36
CA ILE A 35 -3.92 11.82 17.94
C ILE A 35 -5.25 11.42 17.32
N ASP A 36 -5.67 12.17 16.31
CA ASP A 36 -6.85 11.85 15.51
C ASP A 36 -6.71 12.45 14.10
N ALA A 37 -7.35 11.86 13.09
CA ALA A 37 -7.30 12.39 11.73
C ALA A 37 -8.35 13.50 11.48
N PHE A 38 -9.46 13.45 12.22
CA PHE A 38 -10.63 14.29 12.00
C PHE A 38 -10.91 15.25 13.17
N ASP A 39 -10.47 14.92 14.40
CA ASP A 39 -10.65 15.78 15.56
C ASP A 39 -9.64 16.96 15.61
N THR A 40 -10.12 18.12 16.04
CA THR A 40 -9.35 19.37 16.20
C THR A 40 -9.45 19.98 17.59
N GLU A 41 -10.22 19.36 18.50
CA GLU A 41 -10.55 19.93 19.81
C GLU A 41 -9.75 19.29 20.94
N VAL A 42 -9.59 17.96 20.87
CA VAL A 42 -9.05 17.11 21.92
C VAL A 42 -7.69 16.52 21.50
N ALA A 43 -7.49 16.25 20.21
CA ALA A 43 -6.24 15.71 19.71
C ALA A 43 -5.07 16.70 19.94
N ASP A 44 -3.96 16.20 20.50
CA ASP A 44 -2.72 16.97 20.61
C ASP A 44 -2.07 17.16 19.22
N ILE A 45 -2.23 16.17 18.33
CA ILE A 45 -1.75 16.21 16.93
C ILE A 45 -2.82 15.65 16.00
N ARG A 46 -3.18 16.44 14.99
CA ARG A 46 -4.07 15.97 13.91
C ARG A 46 -3.26 15.23 12.84
N CYS A 47 -3.41 13.92 12.76
CA CYS A 47 -2.72 13.08 11.77
C CYS A 47 -3.40 11.72 11.55
N SER A 48 -3.16 11.10 10.40
CA SER A 48 -3.59 9.71 10.14
C SER A 48 -2.74 8.70 10.91
N VAL A 49 -3.37 7.65 11.44
CA VAL A 49 -2.66 6.52 12.07
C VAL A 49 -1.82 5.68 11.11
N THR A 50 -2.00 5.87 9.79
CA THR A 50 -1.22 5.18 8.75
C THR A 50 0.11 5.87 8.41
N SER A 51 0.31 7.11 8.87
CA SER A 51 1.57 7.85 8.72
C SER A 51 1.73 8.84 9.86
N LEU A 52 2.52 8.45 10.86
CA LEU A 52 2.67 9.15 12.11
C LEU A 52 3.96 9.99 12.12
N PRO A 53 3.91 11.26 12.57
CA PRO A 53 5.05 12.17 12.60
C PRO A 53 5.99 11.89 13.79
N PHE A 54 6.27 10.62 14.07
CA PHE A 54 7.10 10.18 15.19
C PHE A 54 8.30 9.37 14.74
N LYS A 55 9.36 9.41 15.54
CA LYS A 55 10.56 8.61 15.28
C LYS A 55 10.30 7.14 15.62
N SER A 56 11.03 6.25 14.95
CA SER A 56 11.02 4.83 15.27
C SER A 56 11.44 4.59 16.73
N GLY A 57 10.78 3.67 17.43
CA GLY A 57 11.14 3.33 18.81
C GLY A 57 10.78 4.36 19.89
N GLN A 58 9.99 5.38 19.58
CA GLN A 58 9.66 6.47 20.50
C GLN A 58 8.70 6.04 21.64
N PHE A 59 7.75 5.14 21.38
CA PHE A 59 6.66 4.81 22.31
C PHE A 59 6.80 3.43 22.98
N LYS A 60 6.43 3.33 24.27
CA LYS A 60 6.33 2.07 25.01
C LYS A 60 4.93 1.43 24.91
N ASN A 61 3.88 2.24 24.74
CA ASN A 61 2.50 1.80 24.64
C ASN A 61 1.78 2.54 23.52
N ILE A 62 0.92 1.84 22.78
CA ILE A 62 -0.07 2.42 21.89
C ILE A 62 -1.42 1.81 22.24
N GLU A 63 -2.44 2.65 22.39
CA GLU A 63 -3.84 2.25 22.49
C GLU A 63 -4.57 2.77 21.26
N CYS A 64 -5.38 1.92 20.64
CA CYS A 64 -6.09 2.20 19.40
C CYS A 64 -7.46 1.53 19.46
N HIS A 65 -8.49 2.28 19.86
CA HIS A 65 -9.82 1.75 20.10
C HIS A 65 -10.79 2.30 19.05
N HIS A 66 -11.48 1.41 18.35
CA HIS A 66 -12.48 1.76 17.33
C HIS A 66 -11.93 2.62 16.18
N VAL A 67 -10.76 2.24 15.67
CA VAL A 67 -10.09 2.96 14.55
C VAL A 67 -9.85 2.02 13.38
N LEU A 68 -9.38 0.81 13.64
CA LEU A 68 -8.85 -0.09 12.61
C LEU A 68 -9.93 -0.44 11.56
N GLU A 69 -11.20 -0.57 11.98
CA GLU A 69 -12.37 -0.87 11.15
C GLU A 69 -12.66 0.19 10.09
N HIS A 70 -12.25 1.43 10.32
CA HIS A 70 -12.44 2.56 9.41
C HIS A 70 -11.39 2.61 8.29
N LEU A 71 -10.27 1.90 8.44
CA LEU A 71 -9.13 1.97 7.52
C LEU A 71 -9.25 1.02 6.33
N GLY A 72 -10.13 0.03 6.40
CA GLY A 72 -10.18 -1.08 5.45
C GLY A 72 -8.97 -2.01 5.59
N TYR A 73 -8.89 -3.03 4.73
CA TYR A 73 -7.86 -4.06 4.86
C TYR A 73 -6.43 -3.53 4.69
N ILE A 74 -6.17 -2.76 3.62
CA ILE A 74 -4.84 -2.20 3.34
C ILE A 74 -4.46 -1.13 4.37
N GLY A 75 -5.36 -0.18 4.67
CA GLY A 75 -5.07 0.85 5.66
C GLY A 75 -4.75 0.26 7.04
N ALA A 76 -5.39 -0.86 7.42
CA ALA A 76 -5.07 -1.59 8.64
C ALA A 76 -3.67 -2.23 8.61
N ILE A 77 -3.21 -2.77 7.47
CA ILE A 77 -1.82 -3.24 7.33
C ILE A 77 -0.83 -2.11 7.60
N TYR A 78 -1.02 -0.96 6.94
CA TYR A 78 -0.15 0.21 7.09
C TYR A 78 -0.16 0.76 8.52
N CYS A 79 -1.34 0.87 9.14
CA CYS A 79 -1.48 1.27 10.55
C CYS A 79 -0.70 0.34 11.50
N LEU A 80 -0.82 -0.98 11.33
CA LEU A 80 -0.09 -1.94 12.16
C LEU A 80 1.43 -1.83 11.97
N HIS A 81 1.89 -1.67 10.73
CA HIS A 81 3.32 -1.45 10.44
C HIS A 81 3.80 -0.13 11.04
N GLU A 82 3.00 0.91 11.00
CA GLU A 82 3.35 2.21 11.57
C GLU A 82 3.43 2.17 13.09
N PHE A 83 2.48 1.50 13.76
CA PHE A 83 2.55 1.20 15.19
C PHE A 83 3.80 0.39 15.54
N PHE A 84 4.13 -0.62 14.72
CA PHE A 84 5.35 -1.40 14.91
C PHE A 84 6.61 -0.56 14.76
N ARG A 85 6.65 0.38 13.81
CA ARG A 85 7.79 1.29 13.60
C ARG A 85 8.05 2.16 14.83
N ILE A 86 7.02 2.85 15.32
CA ILE A 86 7.15 3.84 16.40
C ILE A 86 7.25 3.22 17.80
N LEU A 87 6.86 1.95 17.97
CA LEU A 87 7.07 1.24 19.24
C LEU A 87 8.55 0.90 19.43
N LYS A 88 9.02 0.98 20.68
CA LYS A 88 10.30 0.38 21.08
C LYS A 88 10.15 -1.12 21.15
N THR A 89 11.25 -1.84 20.95
CA THR A 89 11.31 -3.29 21.12
C THR A 89 10.70 -3.71 22.47
N GLY A 90 9.79 -4.69 22.44
CA GLY A 90 9.03 -5.15 23.61
C GLY A 90 7.86 -4.24 24.03
N GLY A 91 7.71 -3.07 23.41
CA GLY A 91 6.58 -2.16 23.60
C GLY A 91 5.24 -2.80 23.24
N LYS A 92 4.17 -2.34 23.89
CA LYS A 92 2.82 -2.90 23.82
C LYS A 92 1.96 -2.11 22.82
N VAL A 93 1.20 -2.83 22.00
CA VAL A 93 0.04 -2.28 21.28
C VAL A 93 -1.22 -2.94 21.83
N GLU A 94 -2.25 -2.14 22.04
CA GLU A 94 -3.58 -2.55 22.43
C GLU A 94 -4.57 -2.03 21.39
N ILE A 95 -5.33 -2.93 20.78
CA ILE A 95 -6.28 -2.62 19.73
C ILE A 95 -7.64 -3.16 20.14
N GLU A 96 -8.68 -2.34 19.99
CA GLU A 96 -10.07 -2.74 20.15
C GLU A 96 -10.84 -2.47 18.85
N THR A 97 -11.62 -3.44 18.41
CA THR A 97 -12.53 -3.33 17.25
C THR A 97 -13.85 -4.03 17.56
N PRO A 98 -14.95 -3.71 16.85
CA PRO A 98 -16.20 -4.46 16.93
C PRO A 98 -16.02 -5.98 16.80
N ASP A 99 -16.71 -6.76 17.63
CA ASP A 99 -16.75 -8.22 17.46
C ASP A 99 -17.71 -8.58 16.32
N ILE A 100 -17.15 -8.96 15.17
CA ILE A 100 -17.91 -9.35 13.98
C ILE A 100 -18.89 -10.51 14.25
N GLN A 101 -18.47 -11.52 15.01
CA GLN A 101 -19.29 -12.72 15.25
C GLN A 101 -20.44 -12.38 16.19
N SER A 102 -20.17 -11.63 17.26
CA SER A 102 -21.24 -11.17 18.15
C SER A 102 -22.22 -10.26 17.43
N SER A 103 -21.74 -9.39 16.54
CA SER A 103 -22.59 -8.43 15.83
C SER A 103 -23.58 -9.15 14.91
N PHE A 104 -23.10 -10.08 14.07
CA PHE A 104 -24.00 -10.86 13.20
C PHE A 104 -24.95 -11.77 13.97
N LYS A 105 -24.48 -12.42 15.05
CA LYS A 105 -25.36 -13.23 15.91
C LYS A 105 -26.49 -12.41 16.52
N LYS A 106 -26.20 -11.19 17.00
CA LYS A 106 -27.23 -10.28 17.55
C LYS A 106 -28.20 -9.82 16.47
N PHE A 107 -27.70 -9.43 15.30
CA PHE A 107 -28.55 -9.04 14.17
C PHE A 107 -29.56 -10.14 13.80
N LEU A 108 -29.09 -11.38 13.67
CA LEU A 108 -29.94 -12.54 13.33
C LEU A 108 -30.91 -12.92 14.47
N LYS A 109 -30.48 -12.78 15.73
CA LYS A 109 -31.30 -13.11 16.92
C LYS A 109 -32.42 -12.10 17.16
N TYR A 110 -32.18 -10.81 16.92
CA TYR A 110 -33.16 -9.77 17.20
C TYR A 110 -34.34 -9.82 16.23
N LYS A 111 -35.56 -9.69 16.78
CA LYS A 111 -36.81 -9.72 16.01
C LYS A 111 -37.32 -8.33 15.64
N SER A 112 -37.12 -7.32 16.49
CA SER A 112 -37.59 -5.96 16.22
C SER A 112 -36.69 -5.24 15.22
N GLN A 113 -37.33 -4.43 14.36
CA GLN A 113 -36.62 -3.62 13.37
C GLN A 113 -35.70 -2.59 14.04
N ALA A 114 -36.17 -1.94 15.12
CA ALA A 114 -35.38 -0.97 15.87
C ALA A 114 -34.06 -1.57 16.40
N SER A 115 -34.11 -2.76 17.00
CA SER A 115 -32.90 -3.42 17.50
C SER A 115 -31.96 -3.85 16.37
N ARG A 116 -32.50 -4.29 15.22
CA ARG A 116 -31.68 -4.60 14.04
C ARG A 116 -30.98 -3.36 13.48
N SER A 117 -31.69 -2.23 13.38
CA SER A 117 -31.12 -0.96 12.91
C SER A 117 -29.94 -0.50 13.78
N LEU A 118 -30.03 -0.64 15.11
CA LEU A 118 -28.91 -0.34 16.02
C LEU A 118 -27.70 -1.23 15.75
N ILE A 119 -27.91 -2.52 15.46
CA ILE A 119 -26.81 -3.42 15.09
C ILE A 119 -26.22 -3.05 13.72
N LEU A 120 -27.04 -2.60 12.76
CA LEU A 120 -26.54 -2.17 11.45
C LEU A 120 -25.62 -0.95 11.56
N SER A 121 -25.96 0.05 12.39
CA SER A 121 -25.07 1.20 12.66
C SER A 121 -23.75 0.79 13.30
N TRP A 122 -23.69 -0.33 14.01
CA TRP A 122 -22.43 -0.86 14.54
C TRP A 122 -21.65 -1.69 13.53
N ILE A 123 -22.34 -2.35 12.59
CA ILE A 123 -21.70 -3.14 11.54
C ILE A 123 -21.09 -2.21 10.49
N PHE A 124 -21.87 -1.22 10.02
CA PHE A 124 -21.49 -0.32 8.94
C PHE A 124 -20.92 1.02 9.41
N GLY A 125 -20.97 1.29 10.72
CA GLY A 125 -20.64 2.59 11.26
C GLY A 125 -21.71 3.63 10.93
N ILE A 126 -21.34 4.90 11.08
CA ILE A 126 -22.18 6.05 10.77
C ILE A 126 -21.72 6.61 9.42
N SER A 127 -22.66 6.97 8.55
CA SER A 127 -22.40 7.58 7.24
C SER A 127 -21.94 9.04 7.38
N SER A 128 -20.79 9.24 8.01
CA SER A 128 -20.11 10.52 8.19
C SER A 128 -18.61 10.32 8.00
N PRO A 129 -17.87 11.35 7.52
CA PRO A 129 -16.44 11.23 7.30
C PRO A 129 -15.71 10.71 8.55
N GLY A 130 -14.95 9.63 8.39
CA GLY A 130 -14.19 8.99 9.47
C GLY A 130 -14.98 8.03 10.36
N LEU A 131 -16.31 7.96 10.27
CA LEU A 131 -17.15 7.12 11.15
C LEU A 131 -17.74 5.89 10.45
N SER A 132 -17.58 5.75 9.13
CA SER A 132 -18.03 4.57 8.40
C SER A 132 -17.04 3.41 8.58
N HIS A 133 -17.56 2.21 8.82
CA HIS A 133 -16.75 1.00 8.89
C HIS A 133 -16.52 0.49 7.47
N LYS A 134 -15.25 0.27 7.10
CA LYS A 134 -14.87 -0.34 5.82
C LYS A 134 -14.71 -1.85 5.94
N ILE A 135 -14.41 -2.33 7.14
CA ILE A 135 -14.22 -3.76 7.43
C ILE A 135 -14.52 -4.03 8.91
N LEU A 136 -15.15 -5.18 9.19
CA LEU A 136 -15.15 -5.75 10.53
C LEU A 136 -14.09 -6.85 10.61
N PHE A 137 -13.35 -6.95 11.71
CA PHE A 137 -12.24 -7.89 11.81
C PHE A 137 -12.63 -9.22 12.45
N PRO A 138 -12.57 -10.35 11.72
CA PRO A 138 -12.50 -11.65 12.36
C PRO A 138 -11.26 -11.76 13.24
N LYS A 139 -11.41 -12.34 14.43
CA LYS A 139 -10.31 -12.58 15.38
C LYS A 139 -9.09 -13.24 14.74
N LEU A 140 -9.31 -14.22 13.86
CA LEU A 140 -8.23 -14.93 13.16
C LEU A 140 -7.52 -14.04 12.14
N LEU A 141 -8.25 -13.16 11.44
CA LEU A 141 -7.68 -12.20 10.50
C LEU A 141 -6.77 -11.22 11.23
N LEU A 142 -7.28 -10.57 12.29
CA LEU A 142 -6.50 -9.62 13.08
C LEU A 142 -5.27 -10.27 13.72
N LYS A 143 -5.40 -11.51 14.22
CA LYS A 143 -4.26 -12.29 14.72
C LYS A 143 -3.20 -12.53 13.63
N LYS A 144 -3.63 -12.88 12.41
CA LYS A 144 -2.73 -13.11 11.27
C LYS A 144 -2.03 -11.82 10.86
N MET A 145 -2.75 -10.71 10.78
CA MET A 145 -2.18 -9.39 10.46
C MET A 145 -1.12 -8.98 11.48
N LEU A 146 -1.43 -9.04 12.78
CA LEU A 146 -0.46 -8.74 13.84
C LEU A 146 0.79 -9.62 13.75
N LYS A 147 0.64 -10.93 13.52
CA LYS A 147 1.78 -11.85 13.33
C LYS A 147 2.62 -11.47 12.11
N ASN A 148 1.98 -11.20 10.97
CA ASN A 148 2.64 -10.87 9.72
C ASN A 148 3.42 -9.55 9.82
N THR A 149 2.88 -8.57 10.55
CA THR A 149 3.59 -7.32 10.87
C THR A 149 4.83 -7.56 11.75
N GLY A 150 4.87 -8.66 12.51
CA GLY A 150 5.99 -9.04 13.36
C GLY A 150 5.72 -8.90 14.86
N PHE A 151 4.47 -8.65 15.26
CA PHE A 151 4.08 -8.65 16.67
C PHE A 151 4.06 -10.06 17.26
N THR A 152 4.32 -10.14 18.57
CA THR A 152 4.38 -11.38 19.36
C THR A 152 3.53 -11.24 20.63
N ASN A 153 3.38 -12.33 21.40
CA ASN A 153 2.57 -12.36 22.63
C ASN A 153 1.14 -11.85 22.44
N ILE A 154 0.51 -12.24 21.32
CA ILE A 154 -0.83 -11.80 20.92
C ILE A 154 -1.88 -12.50 21.80
N ARG A 155 -2.58 -11.72 22.62
CA ARG A 155 -3.61 -12.20 23.56
C ARG A 155 -4.89 -11.41 23.36
N PHE A 156 -5.98 -12.13 23.11
CA PHE A 156 -7.30 -11.55 22.95
C PHE A 156 -8.11 -11.69 24.24
N TYR A 157 -8.92 -10.68 24.54
CA TYR A 157 -9.89 -10.67 25.62
C TYR A 157 -11.15 -9.94 25.16
N LYS A 158 -12.27 -10.23 25.81
CA LYS A 158 -13.49 -9.46 25.60
C LYS A 158 -13.43 -8.22 26.46
N THR A 159 -13.65 -7.07 25.85
CA THR A 159 -13.97 -5.85 26.57
C THR A 159 -15.48 -5.77 26.76
N ARG A 160 -15.91 -5.12 27.85
CA ARG A 160 -17.31 -4.69 28.03
C ARG A 160 -17.35 -3.16 28.22
N PRO A 161 -17.11 -2.34 27.19
CA PRO A 161 -17.22 -0.89 27.33
C PRO A 161 -18.62 -0.39 26.97
N HIS A 162 -19.36 -1.07 26.08
CA HIS A 162 -20.70 -0.67 25.66
C HIS A 162 -21.77 -1.65 26.20
N PRO A 163 -22.85 -1.17 26.86
CA PRO A 163 -23.86 -2.04 27.49
C PRO A 163 -24.55 -3.02 26.54
N LEU A 164 -24.55 -2.72 25.24
CA LEU A 164 -25.29 -3.47 24.21
C LEU A 164 -24.39 -4.18 23.18
N MET A 165 -23.14 -3.76 23.01
CA MET A 165 -22.30 -4.13 21.86
C MET A 165 -20.94 -4.64 22.30
N GLU A 166 -20.54 -5.81 21.81
CA GLU A 166 -19.29 -6.45 22.21
C GLU A 166 -18.15 -6.00 21.29
N GLY A 167 -17.07 -5.52 21.89
CA GLY A 167 -15.78 -5.35 21.26
C GLY A 167 -14.93 -6.61 21.44
N ILE A 168 -13.94 -6.76 20.56
CA ILE A 168 -12.82 -7.66 20.77
C ILE A 168 -11.55 -6.84 20.91
N SER A 169 -10.85 -7.06 22.02
CA SER A 169 -9.58 -6.38 22.28
C SER A 169 -8.43 -7.36 22.21
N VAL A 170 -7.30 -6.86 21.74
CA VAL A 170 -6.07 -7.62 21.57
C VAL A 170 -4.90 -6.80 22.06
N VAL A 171 -4.05 -7.45 22.84
CA VAL A 171 -2.74 -6.93 23.22
C VAL A 171 -1.67 -7.72 22.49
N ALA A 172 -0.67 -7.02 21.95
CA ALA A 172 0.50 -7.63 21.34
C ALA A 172 1.77 -6.81 21.65
N ARG A 173 2.95 -7.41 21.42
CA ARG A 173 4.25 -6.77 21.70
C ARG A 173 5.17 -6.75 20.48
N LYS A 174 5.84 -5.63 20.25
CA LYS A 174 6.86 -5.48 19.20
C LYS A 174 7.99 -6.48 19.44
N SER A 175 8.29 -7.33 18.46
CA SER A 175 9.39 -8.29 18.53
C SER A 175 10.76 -7.62 18.33
N LYS A 176 11.84 -8.41 18.47
CA LYS A 176 13.22 -7.99 18.15
C LYS A 176 13.56 -8.14 16.66
N SER A 177 12.59 -8.50 15.81
CA SER A 177 12.84 -8.81 14.39
C SER A 177 13.26 -7.56 13.61
N LYS A 178 14.50 -7.55 13.14
CA LYS A 178 15.02 -6.48 12.27
C LYS A 178 14.36 -6.47 10.89
N THR A 179 13.98 -7.63 10.36
CA THR A 179 13.22 -7.72 9.11
C THR A 179 11.87 -7.02 9.23
N ALA A 180 11.12 -7.26 10.31
CA ALA A 180 9.85 -6.59 10.56
C ALA A 180 10.03 -5.08 10.72
N GLU A 181 11.12 -4.64 11.37
CA GLU A 181 11.43 -3.22 11.55
C GLU A 181 11.80 -2.52 10.23
N ILE A 182 12.50 -3.20 9.31
CA ILE A 182 12.76 -2.72 7.95
C ILE A 182 11.46 -2.60 7.17
N ILE A 183 10.63 -3.65 7.16
CA ILE A 183 9.36 -3.65 6.42
C ILE A 183 8.44 -2.54 6.95
N ALA A 184 8.33 -2.38 8.27
CA ALA A 184 7.56 -1.31 8.90
C ALA A 184 8.07 0.09 8.53
N THR A 185 9.40 0.29 8.54
CA THR A 185 10.01 1.56 8.10
C THR A 185 9.77 1.82 6.62
N LEU A 186 9.78 0.77 5.80
CA LEU A 186 9.55 0.86 4.36
C LEU A 186 8.10 1.21 4.01
N HIS A 187 7.10 0.69 4.73
CA HIS A 187 5.70 1.09 4.58
C HIS A 187 5.52 2.60 4.82
N HIS A 188 6.15 3.12 5.88
CA HIS A 188 6.14 4.55 6.19
C HIS A 188 6.73 5.38 5.03
N LEU A 189 7.91 5.00 4.55
CA LEU A 189 8.55 5.68 3.41
C LEU A 189 7.70 5.61 2.14
N PHE A 190 7.03 4.48 1.87
CA PHE A 190 6.17 4.32 0.69
C PHE A 190 4.98 5.28 0.71
N ILE A 191 4.40 5.57 1.88
CA ILE A 191 3.38 6.60 2.04
C ILE A 191 3.99 7.99 1.88
N GLU A 192 5.10 8.30 2.56
CA GLU A 192 5.74 9.62 2.49
C GLU A 192 6.17 10.00 1.06
N THR A 193 6.63 9.04 0.27
CA THR A 193 7.07 9.28 -1.11
C THR A 193 5.96 9.11 -2.14
N GLY A 194 4.72 8.82 -1.74
CA GLY A 194 3.58 8.63 -2.65
C GLY A 194 3.66 7.36 -3.52
N ILE A 195 4.52 6.41 -3.19
CA ILE A 195 4.60 5.11 -3.91
C ILE A 195 3.34 4.29 -3.62
N SER A 196 2.85 4.36 -2.39
CA SER A 196 1.58 3.76 -1.99
C SER A 196 0.53 4.84 -1.77
N ASP A 197 -0.57 4.73 -2.51
CA ASP A 197 -1.77 5.52 -2.30
C ASP A 197 -2.85 4.63 -1.69
N LEU A 198 -3.22 4.92 -0.45
CA LEU A 198 -4.24 4.15 0.28
C LEU A 198 -5.66 4.38 -0.27
N ASN A 199 -5.86 5.37 -1.15
CA ASN A 199 -7.10 5.51 -1.90
C ASN A 199 -7.16 4.56 -3.12
N ASP A 200 -6.01 4.20 -3.70
CA ASP A 200 -5.91 3.12 -4.71
C ASP A 200 -5.70 1.77 -4.03
N HIS A 201 -6.77 1.24 -3.42
CA HIS A 201 -6.73 0.00 -2.64
C HIS A 201 -6.15 -1.20 -3.40
N ILE A 202 -6.47 -1.35 -4.69
CA ILE A 202 -5.98 -2.48 -5.51
C ILE A 202 -4.49 -2.29 -5.83
N GLY A 203 -4.08 -1.07 -6.20
CA GLY A 203 -2.67 -0.76 -6.45
C GLY A 203 -1.80 -1.01 -5.21
N SER A 204 -2.26 -0.55 -4.05
CA SER A 204 -1.56 -0.80 -2.78
C SER A 204 -1.59 -2.28 -2.38
N LEU A 205 -2.64 -3.04 -2.68
CA LEU A 205 -2.66 -4.50 -2.47
C LEU A 205 -1.64 -5.22 -3.35
N GLU A 206 -1.43 -4.80 -4.59
CA GLU A 206 -0.36 -5.36 -5.44
C GLU A 206 1.02 -5.05 -4.89
N ILE A 207 1.24 -3.85 -4.35
CA ILE A 207 2.49 -3.51 -3.68
C ILE A 207 2.75 -4.48 -2.50
N GLU A 208 1.75 -4.73 -1.66
CA GLU A 208 1.84 -5.70 -0.55
C GLU A 208 2.19 -7.11 -1.06
N THR A 209 1.45 -7.59 -2.06
CA THR A 209 1.53 -8.98 -2.52
C THR A 209 2.69 -9.26 -3.49
N LYS A 210 3.24 -8.24 -4.14
CA LYS A 210 4.35 -8.38 -5.10
C LYS A 210 5.65 -7.82 -4.55
N PHE A 211 5.66 -6.59 -4.05
CA PHE A 211 6.88 -5.93 -3.58
C PHE A 211 7.26 -6.37 -2.16
N PHE A 212 6.38 -6.18 -1.19
CA PHE A 212 6.69 -6.46 0.22
C PHE A 212 6.89 -7.95 0.52
N ILE A 213 6.14 -8.85 -0.13
CA ILE A 213 6.39 -10.30 -0.04
C ILE A 213 7.82 -10.64 -0.49
N ARG A 214 8.27 -10.08 -1.62
CA ARG A 214 9.64 -10.28 -2.12
C ARG A 214 10.70 -9.69 -1.17
N VAL A 215 10.44 -8.52 -0.59
CA VAL A 215 11.31 -7.93 0.44
C VAL A 215 11.43 -8.85 1.65
N ASN A 216 10.33 -9.39 2.14
CA ASN A 216 10.36 -10.36 3.25
C ASN A 216 11.16 -11.62 2.84
N ASP A 217 10.90 -12.17 1.66
CA ASP A 217 11.61 -13.33 1.13
C ASP A 217 13.12 -13.11 1.01
N PHE A 218 13.58 -11.91 0.65
CA PHE A 218 15.02 -11.58 0.61
C PHE A 218 15.70 -11.80 1.96
N TYR A 219 15.03 -11.46 3.06
CA TYR A 219 15.56 -11.60 4.41
C TYR A 219 15.39 -13.00 4.98
N GLN A 220 14.31 -13.70 4.63
CA GLN A 220 14.04 -15.06 5.12
C GLN A 220 14.81 -16.13 4.33
N LYS A 221 14.94 -15.97 3.01
CA LYS A 221 15.57 -16.92 2.11
C LYS A 221 17.01 -16.50 1.80
N LYS A 222 17.94 -17.46 1.78
CA LYS A 222 19.35 -17.20 1.41
C LYS A 222 19.59 -17.30 -0.10
N LYS A 223 18.83 -18.13 -0.80
CA LYS A 223 18.92 -18.30 -2.26
C LYS A 223 18.16 -17.17 -2.98
N ASP A 224 18.58 -16.89 -4.21
CA ASP A 224 17.82 -16.06 -5.17
C ASP A 224 17.67 -14.55 -4.86
N ARG A 225 18.46 -14.04 -3.92
CA ARG A 225 18.40 -12.63 -3.48
C ARG A 225 18.58 -11.60 -4.60
N LYS A 226 19.46 -11.89 -5.56
CA LYS A 226 19.69 -11.01 -6.72
C LYS A 226 18.44 -10.92 -7.59
N ASN A 227 17.81 -12.05 -7.91
CA ASN A 227 16.58 -12.07 -8.71
C ASN A 227 15.42 -11.37 -8.01
N ILE A 228 15.32 -11.49 -6.67
CA ILE A 228 14.35 -10.74 -5.87
C ILE A 228 14.51 -9.23 -6.08
N ILE A 229 15.74 -8.72 -5.97
CA ILE A 229 16.02 -7.29 -6.18
C ILE A 229 15.69 -6.91 -7.61
N MET A 230 16.16 -7.66 -8.61
CA MET A 230 15.92 -7.36 -10.03
C MET A 230 14.42 -7.31 -10.36
N ARG A 231 13.61 -8.24 -9.85
CA ARG A 231 12.14 -8.19 -10.02
C ARG A 231 11.51 -6.96 -9.35
N ASN A 232 12.02 -6.56 -8.19
CA ASN A 232 11.56 -5.34 -7.54
C ASN A 232 12.04 -4.07 -8.26
N ILE A 233 13.17 -4.09 -8.97
CA ILE A 233 13.59 -2.99 -9.86
C ILE A 233 12.61 -2.85 -11.02
N VAL A 234 12.23 -3.95 -11.69
CA VAL A 234 11.23 -3.91 -12.77
C VAL A 234 9.90 -3.37 -12.26
N PHE A 235 9.47 -3.82 -11.08
CA PHE A 235 8.21 -3.39 -10.48
C PHE A 235 8.23 -1.93 -10.01
N SER A 236 9.29 -1.50 -9.31
CA SER A 236 9.44 -0.14 -8.78
C SER A 236 10.91 0.18 -8.43
N PRO A 237 11.66 0.86 -9.32
CA PRO A 237 13.02 1.32 -9.02
C PRO A 237 13.04 2.25 -7.81
N SER A 238 12.05 3.16 -7.71
CA SER A 238 11.91 4.07 -6.58
C SER A 238 11.65 3.31 -5.27
N GLY A 239 10.86 2.23 -5.30
CA GLY A 239 10.64 1.34 -4.16
C GLY A 239 11.92 0.65 -3.68
N VAL A 240 12.80 0.23 -4.59
CA VAL A 240 14.10 -0.37 -4.24
C VAL A 240 15.02 0.65 -3.56
N ILE A 241 15.00 1.91 -3.99
CA ILE A 241 15.74 3.00 -3.31
C ILE A 241 15.21 3.20 -1.88
N GLN A 242 13.90 3.26 -1.69
CA GLN A 242 13.32 3.38 -0.34
C GLN A 242 13.61 2.14 0.51
N TRP A 243 13.70 0.95 -0.08
CA TRP A 243 14.12 -0.26 0.64
C TRP A 243 15.57 -0.13 1.16
N CYS A 244 16.49 0.40 0.35
CA CYS A 244 17.86 0.69 0.81
C CYS A 244 17.86 1.65 1.99
N ARG A 245 17.11 2.75 1.89
CA ARG A 245 16.95 3.75 2.95
C ARG A 245 16.38 3.15 4.23
N ALA A 246 15.35 2.32 4.13
CA ALA A 246 14.78 1.62 5.28
C ALA A 246 15.79 0.67 5.94
N GLU A 247 16.59 -0.05 5.16
CA GLU A 247 17.63 -0.93 5.72
C GLU A 247 18.73 -0.13 6.43
N GLU A 248 19.20 0.96 5.83
CA GLU A 248 20.17 1.86 6.43
C GLU A 248 19.67 2.46 7.75
N MET A 249 18.43 2.96 7.79
CA MET A 249 17.83 3.51 9.00
C MET A 249 17.73 2.51 10.15
N VAL A 250 17.55 1.22 9.84
CA VAL A 250 17.32 0.16 10.85
C VAL A 250 18.60 -0.56 11.27
N LYS A 251 19.54 -0.76 10.34
CA LYS A 251 20.79 -1.52 10.55
C LYS A 251 22.05 -0.65 10.59
N GLY A 252 21.97 0.62 10.18
CA GLY A 252 23.13 1.51 10.01
C GLY A 252 24.03 1.15 8.82
N LYS A 253 23.62 0.19 7.99
CA LYS A 253 24.35 -0.24 6.79
C LYS A 253 23.39 -0.92 5.81
N ILE A 254 23.73 -0.85 4.53
CA ILE A 254 22.97 -1.45 3.44
C ILE A 254 23.64 -2.77 3.03
N ASN A 255 22.86 -3.79 2.72
CA ASN A 255 23.37 -5.02 2.13
C ASN A 255 24.07 -4.72 0.79
N PRO A 256 25.29 -5.22 0.53
CA PRO A 256 26.03 -4.89 -0.69
C PRO A 256 25.26 -5.18 -1.99
N LEU A 257 24.54 -6.30 -2.04
CA LEU A 257 23.74 -6.66 -3.21
C LEU A 257 22.55 -5.71 -3.41
N LEU A 258 21.91 -5.29 -2.31
CA LEU A 258 20.84 -4.29 -2.36
C LEU A 258 21.39 -2.92 -2.79
N LYS A 259 22.61 -2.57 -2.38
CA LYS A 259 23.30 -1.33 -2.79
C LYS A 259 23.60 -1.30 -4.29
N GLU A 260 23.95 -2.45 -4.90
CA GLU A 260 24.06 -2.57 -6.36
C GLU A 260 22.72 -2.30 -7.04
N GLY A 261 21.64 -2.87 -6.51
CA GLY A 261 20.28 -2.61 -6.99
C GLY A 261 19.86 -1.14 -6.88
N GLU A 262 20.27 -0.44 -5.81
CA GLU A 262 20.06 1.00 -5.65
C GLU A 262 20.74 1.83 -6.75
N LYS A 263 22.01 1.52 -7.06
CA LYS A 263 22.76 2.23 -8.10
C LYS A 263 22.06 2.09 -9.45
N LEU A 264 21.67 0.86 -9.81
CA LEU A 264 20.95 0.60 -11.04
C LEU A 264 19.59 1.34 -11.05
N SER A 265 18.84 1.29 -9.95
CA SER A 265 17.55 1.96 -9.83
C SER A 265 17.64 3.48 -10.03
N ASN A 266 18.67 4.13 -9.46
CA ASN A 266 18.89 5.56 -9.64
C ASN A 266 19.12 5.94 -11.12
N ILE A 267 19.92 5.15 -11.85
CA ILE A 267 20.17 5.38 -13.28
C ILE A 267 18.86 5.19 -14.08
N LEU A 268 18.11 4.13 -13.80
CA LEU A 268 16.84 3.83 -14.49
C LEU A 268 15.78 4.93 -14.29
N LEU A 269 15.76 5.58 -13.13
CA LEU A 269 14.88 6.74 -12.89
C LEU A 269 15.26 7.94 -13.76
N LYS A 270 16.56 8.22 -13.98
CA LYS A 270 17.01 9.33 -14.83
C LYS A 270 16.56 9.19 -16.29
N ILE A 271 16.39 7.97 -16.77
CA ILE A 271 16.01 7.67 -18.16
C ILE A 271 14.55 7.22 -18.32
N SER A 272 13.71 7.48 -17.31
CA SER A 272 12.27 7.20 -17.31
C SER A 272 11.93 5.75 -17.66
N PHE A 273 12.67 4.81 -17.08
CA PHE A 273 12.56 3.38 -17.38
C PHE A 273 11.13 2.84 -17.33
N LEU A 274 10.33 3.20 -16.32
CA LEU A 274 8.94 2.73 -16.22
C LEU A 274 8.09 3.25 -17.38
N SER A 275 8.21 4.52 -17.76
CA SER A 275 7.52 5.08 -18.94
C SER A 275 7.88 4.33 -20.22
N ARG A 276 9.13 3.88 -20.35
CA ARG A 276 9.57 3.08 -21.50
C ARG A 276 8.99 1.66 -21.49
N LEU A 277 8.89 1.01 -20.33
CA LEU A 277 8.18 -0.27 -20.20
C LEU A 277 6.69 -0.13 -20.55
N ILE A 278 6.05 0.96 -20.11
CA ILE A 278 4.65 1.24 -20.42
C ILE A 278 4.48 1.48 -21.93
N SER A 279 5.38 2.22 -22.57
CA SER A 279 5.34 2.40 -24.01
C SER A 279 5.62 1.12 -24.79
N LEU A 280 6.46 0.22 -24.28
CA LEU A 280 6.59 -1.13 -24.85
C LEU A 280 5.27 -1.90 -24.74
N PHE A 281 4.61 -1.86 -23.59
CA PHE A 281 3.28 -2.47 -23.38
C PHE A 281 2.26 -1.92 -24.37
N GLU A 282 2.20 -0.60 -24.56
CA GLU A 282 1.30 0.03 -25.53
C GLU A 282 1.60 -0.33 -26.98
N GLN A 283 2.87 -0.33 -27.38
CA GLN A 283 3.26 -0.75 -28.74
C GLN A 283 2.92 -2.22 -28.99
N LYS A 284 3.04 -3.08 -27.99
CA LYS A 284 2.70 -4.49 -28.13
C LYS A 284 1.20 -4.71 -28.28
N MET A 285 0.35 -3.85 -27.72
CA MET A 285 -1.10 -3.87 -27.94
C MET A 285 -1.49 -3.60 -29.40
N ASP A 286 -0.61 -3.02 -30.22
CA ASP A 286 -0.88 -2.84 -31.66
C ASP A 286 -0.78 -4.15 -32.46
N PHE A 287 -0.26 -5.22 -31.85
CA PHE A 287 -0.10 -6.53 -32.49
C PHE A 287 -0.90 -7.60 -31.75
N PRO A 288 -1.43 -8.62 -32.45
CA PRO A 288 -2.13 -9.72 -31.79
C PRO A 288 -1.15 -10.51 -30.92
N ASP A 289 -1.45 -10.66 -29.63
CA ASP A 289 -0.72 -11.59 -28.77
C ASP A 289 -1.34 -12.99 -28.88
N ALA A 290 -0.52 -14.01 -29.07
CA ALA A 290 -0.94 -15.37 -29.40
C ALA A 290 -1.55 -16.16 -28.21
N GLY A 291 -2.06 -15.46 -27.19
CA GLY A 291 -2.73 -16.06 -26.02
C GLY A 291 -2.05 -15.84 -24.66
N GLY A 292 -1.35 -14.72 -24.46
CA GLY A 292 -0.63 -14.40 -23.23
C GLY A 292 -1.23 -13.25 -22.41
N ASP A 293 -0.80 -13.14 -21.14
CA ASP A 293 -0.95 -11.94 -20.34
C ASP A 293 0.17 -10.96 -20.73
N LEU A 294 -0.16 -9.94 -21.54
CA LEU A 294 0.84 -9.03 -22.10
C LEU A 294 1.63 -8.30 -21.02
N TYR A 295 1.03 -8.03 -19.85
CA TYR A 295 1.75 -7.43 -18.72
C TYR A 295 2.91 -8.33 -18.28
N GLU A 296 2.68 -9.64 -18.15
CA GLU A 296 3.73 -10.58 -17.73
C GLU A 296 4.83 -10.71 -18.78
N LEU A 297 4.49 -10.68 -20.08
CA LEU A 297 5.49 -10.67 -21.14
C LEU A 297 6.41 -9.45 -21.06
N VAL A 298 5.84 -8.25 -20.89
CA VAL A 298 6.61 -7.01 -20.74
C VAL A 298 7.40 -7.00 -19.44
N PHE A 299 6.83 -7.50 -18.34
CA PHE A 299 7.53 -7.63 -17.06
C PHE A 299 8.75 -8.57 -17.18
N LEU A 300 8.61 -9.70 -17.87
CA LEU A 300 9.71 -10.64 -18.12
C LEU A 300 10.78 -10.05 -19.03
N LYS A 301 10.40 -9.32 -20.09
CA LYS A 301 11.35 -8.58 -20.92
C LYS A 301 12.12 -7.54 -20.09
N GLY A 302 11.42 -6.80 -19.24
CA GLY A 302 12.04 -5.89 -18.26
C GLY A 302 13.04 -6.62 -17.37
N PHE A 303 12.68 -7.78 -16.83
CA PHE A 303 13.56 -8.58 -15.98
C PHE A 303 14.81 -9.08 -16.74
N GLN A 304 14.67 -9.51 -17.98
CA GLN A 304 15.80 -9.90 -18.84
C GLN A 304 16.74 -8.72 -19.12
N ILE A 305 16.18 -7.53 -19.36
CA ILE A 305 16.99 -6.31 -19.52
C ILE A 305 17.74 -6.02 -18.22
N ILE A 306 17.06 -5.98 -17.07
CA ILE A 306 17.68 -5.72 -15.77
C ILE A 306 18.80 -6.72 -15.45
N SER A 307 18.66 -7.99 -15.84
CA SER A 307 19.70 -8.99 -15.61
C SER A 307 20.97 -8.74 -16.43
N ILE A 308 20.84 -8.27 -17.68
CA ILE A 308 21.95 -7.86 -18.56
C ILE A 308 22.64 -6.60 -18.01
N LEU A 309 21.86 -5.66 -17.48
CA LEU A 309 22.35 -4.38 -16.96
C LEU A 309 23.10 -4.50 -15.63
N TRP A 310 22.98 -5.62 -14.93
CA TRP A 310 23.56 -5.76 -13.61
C TRP A 310 25.09 -5.66 -13.64
N GLY A 311 25.64 -4.70 -12.89
CA GLY A 311 27.09 -4.44 -12.83
C GLY A 311 27.67 -3.67 -14.01
N LYS A 312 26.82 -3.21 -14.95
CA LYS A 312 27.23 -2.36 -16.07
C LYS A 312 27.46 -0.91 -15.65
N THR A 313 28.24 -0.18 -16.43
CA THR A 313 28.45 1.26 -16.27
C THR A 313 27.19 2.05 -16.66
N GLU A 314 27.06 3.29 -16.16
CA GLU A 314 25.93 4.16 -16.50
C GLU A 314 25.77 4.36 -18.02
N LYS A 315 26.89 4.53 -18.74
CA LYS A 315 26.90 4.65 -20.21
C LYS A 315 26.37 3.39 -20.90
N GLU A 316 26.83 2.20 -20.50
CA GLU A 316 26.33 0.93 -21.05
C GLU A 316 24.84 0.72 -20.75
N ILE A 317 24.38 1.12 -19.56
CA ILE A 317 22.98 1.01 -19.16
C ILE A 317 22.09 1.87 -20.06
N ILE A 318 22.45 3.13 -20.23
CA ILE A 318 21.69 4.09 -21.05
C ILE A 318 21.59 3.58 -22.48
N LEU A 319 22.73 3.23 -23.10
CA LEU A 319 22.77 2.72 -24.48
C LEU A 319 21.93 1.45 -24.66
N THR A 320 21.98 0.53 -23.68
CA THR A 320 21.18 -0.69 -23.74
C THR A 320 19.68 -0.39 -23.64
N ILE A 321 19.27 0.50 -22.73
CA ILE A 321 17.85 0.87 -22.57
C ILE A 321 17.32 1.60 -23.79
N GLU A 322 18.09 2.50 -24.38
CA GLU A 322 17.70 3.23 -25.60
C GLU A 322 17.55 2.29 -26.80
N LYS A 323 18.35 1.23 -26.86
CA LYS A 323 18.25 0.20 -27.89
C LYS A 323 17.07 -0.76 -27.66
N GLU A 324 16.88 -1.23 -26.43
CA GLU A 324 15.94 -2.33 -26.14
C GLU A 324 14.52 -1.86 -25.83
N LEU A 325 14.33 -0.61 -25.39
CA LEU A 325 13.04 -0.07 -25.01
C LEU A 325 12.71 1.23 -25.77
N PRO A 326 11.49 1.35 -26.30
CA PRO A 326 11.09 2.52 -27.04
C PRO A 326 11.15 3.79 -26.17
N LEU A 327 11.43 4.92 -26.82
CA LEU A 327 11.18 6.22 -26.21
C LEU A 327 9.69 6.37 -25.93
N SER A 328 9.38 6.88 -24.75
CA SER A 328 7.99 7.10 -24.36
C SER A 328 7.47 8.39 -24.97
N LYS A 329 6.36 8.32 -25.71
CA LYS A 329 5.67 9.50 -26.25
C LYS A 329 4.91 10.28 -25.17
N ASN A 330 4.58 9.61 -24.06
CA ASN A 330 3.84 10.16 -22.93
C ASN A 330 4.70 10.11 -21.67
N ILE A 331 4.56 11.10 -20.78
CA ILE A 331 5.21 11.03 -19.46
C ILE A 331 4.22 10.40 -18.49
N TYR A 332 4.46 9.14 -18.11
CA TYR A 332 3.68 8.46 -17.08
C TYR A 332 4.25 8.81 -15.70
N ASN A 333 3.49 9.56 -14.91
CA ASN A 333 3.86 9.84 -13.52
C ASN A 333 3.42 8.67 -12.61
N THR A 334 4.14 7.54 -12.70
CA THR A 334 3.89 6.36 -11.84
C THR A 334 5.17 5.89 -11.17
N HIS A 335 5.03 5.43 -9.92
CA HIS A 335 6.11 4.80 -9.17
C HIS A 335 6.22 3.30 -9.40
N VAL A 336 5.20 2.68 -10.00
CA VAL A 336 5.08 1.23 -10.14
C VAL A 336 4.65 0.82 -11.55
N PHE A 337 5.22 -0.29 -12.04
CA PHE A 337 4.73 -1.02 -13.21
C PHE A 337 4.03 -2.31 -12.72
N SER A 338 2.74 -2.15 -12.44
CA SER A 338 1.90 -3.16 -11.80
C SER A 338 0.84 -3.70 -12.76
N LYS A 339 0.26 -4.87 -12.46
CA LYS A 339 -0.75 -5.47 -13.32
C LYS A 339 -2.03 -4.64 -13.30
N HIS A 340 -2.45 -4.20 -12.12
CA HIS A 340 -3.55 -3.25 -11.93
C HIS A 340 -3.37 -1.96 -12.73
N PHE A 341 -2.14 -1.43 -12.83
CA PHE A 341 -1.87 -0.26 -13.67
C PHE A 341 -2.12 -0.57 -15.16
N ALA A 342 -1.62 -1.71 -15.65
CA ALA A 342 -1.87 -2.15 -17.02
C ALA A 342 -3.36 -2.39 -17.28
N GLU A 343 -4.09 -3.00 -16.35
CA GLU A 343 -5.55 -3.19 -16.42
C GLU A 343 -6.30 -1.86 -16.49
N LYS A 344 -5.90 -0.85 -15.70
CA LYS A 344 -6.49 0.50 -15.76
C LYS A 344 -6.28 1.15 -17.14
N LEU A 345 -5.10 0.99 -17.74
CA LEU A 345 -4.84 1.48 -19.10
C LEU A 345 -5.76 0.79 -20.11
N VAL A 346 -5.84 -0.54 -20.06
CA VAL A 346 -6.69 -1.35 -20.95
C VAL A 346 -8.17 -0.96 -20.79
N LYS A 347 -8.68 -0.86 -19.56
CA LYS A 347 -10.06 -0.42 -19.28
C LYS A 347 -10.37 0.98 -19.82
N SER A 348 -9.39 1.88 -19.80
CA SER A 348 -9.56 3.21 -20.40
C SER A 348 -9.70 3.14 -21.93
N LEU A 349 -8.93 2.26 -22.59
CA LEU A 349 -9.06 2.01 -24.03
C LEU A 349 -10.42 1.40 -24.36
N GLU A 350 -10.88 0.41 -23.58
CA GLU A 350 -12.21 -0.20 -23.73
C GLU A 350 -13.33 0.83 -23.62
N ALA A 351 -13.32 1.63 -22.56
CA ALA A 351 -14.35 2.65 -22.33
C ALA A 351 -14.38 3.69 -23.45
N LYS A 352 -13.21 4.11 -23.97
CA LYS A 352 -13.11 5.02 -25.11
C LYS A 352 -13.65 4.37 -26.39
N GLY A 353 -13.27 3.13 -26.67
CA GLY A 353 -13.75 2.38 -27.82
C GLY A 353 -15.26 2.21 -27.81
N LEU A 354 -15.83 1.77 -26.68
CA LEU A 354 -17.28 1.62 -26.49
C LEU A 354 -18.04 2.95 -26.64
N LYS A 355 -17.49 4.04 -26.10
CA LYS A 355 -18.06 5.38 -26.28
C LYS A 355 -18.11 5.78 -27.76
N LEU A 356 -17.00 5.61 -28.49
CA LEU A 356 -16.92 5.97 -29.91
C LEU A 356 -17.85 5.09 -30.76
N PHE A 357 -17.96 3.81 -30.40
CA PHE A 357 -18.90 2.89 -31.02
C PHE A 357 -20.34 3.35 -30.85
N ALA A 358 -20.74 3.74 -29.64
CA ALA A 358 -22.08 4.27 -29.36
C ALA A 358 -22.37 5.61 -30.07
N LEU A 359 -21.32 6.33 -30.48
CA LEU A 359 -21.40 7.55 -31.30
C LEU A 359 -21.27 7.26 -32.80
N GLU A 360 -21.34 5.99 -33.20
CA GLU A 360 -21.24 5.53 -34.60
C GLU A 360 -19.90 5.85 -35.28
N LYS A 361 -18.85 6.12 -34.50
CA LYS A 361 -17.47 6.36 -34.98
C LYS A 361 -16.68 5.06 -35.03
N TYR A 362 -17.06 4.17 -35.94
CA TYR A 362 -16.66 2.78 -35.89
C TYR A 362 -15.17 2.52 -36.14
N ASP A 363 -14.52 3.24 -37.07
CA ASP A 363 -13.10 3.05 -37.36
C ASP A 363 -12.22 3.44 -36.17
N GLU A 364 -12.52 4.61 -35.57
CA GLU A 364 -11.86 5.07 -34.35
C GLU A 364 -12.11 4.10 -33.19
N ALA A 365 -13.36 3.64 -33.02
CA ALA A 365 -13.73 2.68 -31.99
C ALA A 365 -12.96 1.36 -32.13
N SER A 366 -12.90 0.82 -33.35
CA SER A 366 -12.19 -0.42 -33.70
C SER A 366 -10.72 -0.36 -33.30
N ALA A 367 -10.04 0.77 -33.56
CA ALA A 367 -8.64 0.96 -33.18
C ALA A 367 -8.42 0.83 -31.66
N PHE A 368 -9.28 1.44 -30.83
CA PHE A 368 -9.17 1.34 -29.37
C PHE A 368 -9.53 -0.06 -28.85
N LEU A 369 -10.60 -0.67 -29.36
CA LEU A 369 -11.06 -1.99 -28.94
C LEU A 369 -10.07 -3.08 -29.32
N ARG A 370 -9.45 -3.02 -30.50
CA ARG A 370 -8.40 -3.97 -30.92
C ARG A 370 -7.21 -3.94 -29.97
N LYS A 371 -6.71 -2.75 -29.58
CA LYS A 371 -5.63 -2.64 -28.59
C LYS A 371 -6.01 -3.27 -27.25
N ALA A 372 -7.22 -3.02 -26.78
CA ALA A 372 -7.70 -3.62 -25.53
C ALA A 372 -7.76 -5.16 -25.62
N ILE A 373 -8.27 -5.71 -26.72
CA ILE A 373 -8.32 -7.17 -26.95
C ILE A 373 -6.91 -7.77 -27.02
N ASN A 374 -6.01 -7.14 -27.77
CA ASN A 374 -4.62 -7.58 -27.96
C ASN A 374 -3.80 -7.58 -26.66
N SER A 375 -4.21 -6.82 -25.65
CA SER A 375 -3.56 -6.87 -24.33
C SER A 375 -3.69 -8.23 -23.63
N GLY A 376 -4.67 -9.05 -24.02
CA GLY A 376 -5.01 -10.29 -23.32
C GLY A 376 -5.70 -10.07 -21.96
N MET A 377 -5.96 -8.81 -21.57
CA MET A 377 -6.51 -8.42 -20.26
C MET A 377 -7.96 -7.90 -20.34
N CYS A 378 -8.61 -8.04 -21.51
CA CYS A 378 -9.97 -7.55 -21.73
C CYS A 378 -11.01 -8.40 -20.97
N GLU A 379 -11.85 -7.75 -20.17
CA GLU A 379 -12.80 -8.42 -19.25
C GLU A 379 -14.10 -8.91 -19.94
N TYR A 380 -14.42 -8.42 -21.15
CA TYR A 380 -15.70 -8.71 -21.80
C TYR A 380 -15.57 -9.66 -23.01
N PRO A 381 -16.05 -10.91 -22.91
CA PRO A 381 -16.19 -11.81 -24.05
C PRO A 381 -17.06 -11.21 -25.16
N ALA A 382 -18.06 -10.40 -24.80
CA ALA A 382 -18.93 -9.70 -25.74
C ALA A 382 -18.15 -8.69 -26.60
N LEU A 383 -17.10 -8.04 -26.09
CA LEU A 383 -16.24 -7.15 -26.91
C LEU A 383 -15.47 -7.93 -27.98
N LYS A 384 -15.02 -9.15 -27.66
CA LYS A 384 -14.43 -10.07 -28.64
C LYS A 384 -15.46 -10.42 -29.71
N ALA A 385 -16.70 -10.72 -29.31
CA ALA A 385 -17.79 -10.99 -30.24
C ALA A 385 -18.19 -9.75 -31.09
N TYR A 386 -18.19 -8.55 -30.53
CA TYR A 386 -18.50 -7.30 -31.24
C TYR A 386 -17.41 -6.91 -32.25
N ALA A 387 -16.13 -7.10 -31.91
CA ALA A 387 -15.03 -6.91 -32.86
C ALA A 387 -15.10 -7.93 -34.01
N SER A 388 -15.40 -9.19 -33.71
CA SER A 388 -15.64 -10.23 -34.73
C SER A 388 -16.87 -9.94 -35.59
N LEU A 389 -17.95 -9.40 -35.00
CA LEU A 389 -19.16 -9.00 -35.74
C LEU A 389 -18.89 -7.80 -36.66
N TYR A 390 -18.01 -6.87 -36.29
CA TYR A 390 -17.59 -5.77 -37.16
C TYR A 390 -16.69 -6.22 -38.31
N GLU A 391 -15.78 -7.17 -38.08
CA GLU A 391 -15.02 -7.83 -39.16
C GLU A 391 -15.94 -8.62 -40.10
N LEU A 392 -16.99 -9.27 -39.58
CA LEU A 392 -18.01 -9.97 -40.36
C LEU A 392 -18.95 -9.03 -41.13
N ALA A 393 -19.12 -7.79 -40.68
CA ALA A 393 -20.03 -6.81 -41.31
C ALA A 393 -19.43 -6.09 -42.53
N GLY A 394 -18.19 -6.38 -42.92
CA GLY A 394 -17.65 -6.02 -44.25
C GLY A 394 -17.52 -4.52 -44.54
N LYS A 395 -17.43 -3.65 -43.53
CA LYS A 395 -17.09 -2.24 -43.73
C LYS A 395 -15.57 -2.08 -43.63
N HIS A 396 -14.95 -2.07 -44.81
CA HIS A 396 -13.53 -1.80 -45.04
C HIS A 396 -13.17 -0.33 -44.82
#